data_AF-A0AAW0GGP1-F1
#
_entry.id   AF-A0AAW0GGP1-F1
#
_cell.length_a   1.000
_cell.length_b   1.000
_cell.length_c   1.000
_cell.angle_alpha   90.00
_cell.angle_beta   90.00
_cell.angle_gamma   90.00
#
_symmetry.space_group_name_H-M   'P 1'
#
loop_
_entity.id
_entity.type
_entity.pdbx_description
1 polymer ?
#
loop_
_entity_poly.entity_id
_entity_poly.type
_entity_poly.pdbx_seq_one_letter_code
_entity_poly.pdbx_strand_id
1 'polypeptide(L)'
;MSVTTDPRRRETFMGLMTKAGEPDLSYEEVRFKDYLHAYQTTGRGPQPCPQQPTDPHERKARGLPPLFEPHIEIIATNGSNQPVVPIVPPVLPLFRSPSPVTVVADPESLPETQIFQPTTGKPEPGSSPETFQSIVYQTLYSNFSFEELRCLAYRKGKKEAPEAITSQALVVAPPALLISPPSLSTSQQLSLTSGNESFQAISCLPPYAKHSPEELRIAYIRAGRELTSEEIIAQNAILKMF
;
A
#
# COMPACT_ATOMS: atom_id res chain seq x y z
N MET A 1 -5.89 -16.53 30.84
CA MET A 1 -6.80 -15.48 30.33
C MET A 1 -6.37 -15.18 28.90
N SER A 2 -7.21 -15.51 27.91
CA SER A 2 -6.86 -15.32 26.49
C SER A 2 -7.02 -13.85 26.13
N VAL A 3 -5.97 -13.21 25.62
CA VAL A 3 -6.03 -11.81 25.15
C VAL A 3 -6.75 -11.82 23.80
N THR A 4 -7.99 -11.34 23.78
CA THR A 4 -8.74 -11.15 22.54
C THR A 4 -8.21 -9.90 21.84
N THR A 5 -7.31 -10.09 20.87
CA THR A 5 -6.77 -9.02 20.03
C THR A 5 -7.87 -8.48 19.11
N ASP A 6 -8.17 -7.18 19.20
CA ASP A 6 -9.14 -6.53 18.32
C ASP A 6 -8.64 -6.57 16.86
N PRO A 7 -9.37 -7.21 15.92
CA PRO A 7 -8.95 -7.31 14.52
C PRO A 7 -8.87 -5.95 13.81
N ARG A 8 -9.45 -4.88 14.38
CA ARG A 8 -9.44 -3.52 13.80
C ARG A 8 -8.16 -2.73 14.06
N ARG A 9 -7.25 -3.21 14.90
CA ARG A 9 -5.98 -2.54 15.25
C ARG A 9 -4.77 -3.24 14.63
N ARG A 10 -4.84 -3.55 13.34
CA ARG A 10 -3.72 -4.14 12.59
C ARG A 10 -3.30 -3.17 11.51
N GLU A 11 -2.08 -2.68 11.59
CA GLU A 11 -1.47 -1.97 10.48
C GLU A 11 -0.97 -3.02 9.49
N THR A 12 -1.53 -2.96 8.27
CA THR A 12 -1.13 -3.84 7.18
C THR A 12 -0.19 -3.06 6.29
N PHE A 13 1.10 -3.40 6.32
CA PHE A 13 2.07 -2.77 5.47
C PHE A 13 2.18 -3.54 4.15
N MET A 14 1.90 -2.86 3.03
CA MET A 14 2.11 -3.42 1.69
C MET A 14 3.36 -2.82 1.07
N GLY A 15 4.34 -3.65 0.71
CA GLY A 15 5.49 -3.22 -0.08
C GLY A 15 6.67 -2.65 0.70
N LEU A 16 6.87 -3.03 1.97
CA LEU A 16 8.09 -2.68 2.69
C LEU A 16 9.27 -3.53 2.20
N MET A 17 10.33 -2.87 1.72
CA MET A 17 11.61 -3.52 1.46
C MET A 17 12.20 -3.99 2.79
N THR A 18 12.35 -5.30 2.95
CA THR A 18 12.81 -5.90 4.22
C THR A 18 14.32 -5.88 4.37
N LYS A 19 15.07 -5.49 3.34
CA LYS A 19 16.54 -5.48 3.31
C LYS A 19 17.06 -4.19 2.72
N ALA A 20 17.71 -3.38 3.55
CA ALA A 20 18.54 -2.27 3.09
C ALA A 20 19.78 -2.83 2.34
N GLY A 21 20.07 -2.31 1.14
CA GLY A 21 21.32 -2.58 0.42
C GLY A 21 21.25 -3.37 -0.89
N GLU A 22 20.06 -3.77 -1.35
CA GLU A 22 19.86 -4.18 -2.76
C GLU A 22 19.70 -2.91 -3.64
N PRO A 23 19.94 -2.99 -4.97
CA PRO A 23 19.84 -1.81 -5.84
C PRO A 23 18.54 -1.05 -5.60
N ASP A 24 18.62 0.29 -5.53
CA ASP A 24 17.55 1.27 -5.25
C ASP A 24 16.37 1.22 -6.26
N LEU A 25 15.81 0.05 -6.49
CA LEU A 25 14.70 -0.20 -7.38
C LEU A 25 13.46 -0.36 -6.51
N SER A 26 12.41 0.39 -6.83
CA SER A 26 11.11 0.15 -6.22
C SER A 26 10.60 -1.25 -6.58
N TYR A 27 9.66 -1.77 -5.81
CA TYR A 27 9.00 -3.05 -6.13
C TYR A 27 8.43 -3.06 -7.56
N GLU A 28 7.85 -1.93 -7.97
CA GLU A 28 7.32 -1.73 -9.31
C GLU A 28 8.42 -1.69 -10.38
N GLU A 29 9.59 -1.12 -10.10
CA GLU A 29 10.72 -1.12 -11.03
C GLU A 29 11.33 -2.52 -11.19
N VAL A 30 11.46 -3.29 -10.10
CA VAL A 30 11.86 -4.70 -10.16
C VAL A 30 10.84 -5.49 -10.98
N ARG A 31 9.55 -5.31 -10.67
CA ARG A 31 8.46 -5.94 -11.43
C ARG A 31 8.50 -5.56 -12.90
N PHE A 32 8.71 -4.29 -13.24
CA PHE A 32 8.80 -3.84 -14.62
C PHE A 32 9.97 -4.51 -15.36
N LYS A 33 11.13 -4.62 -14.71
CA LYS A 33 12.29 -5.34 -15.26
C LYS A 33 12.00 -6.82 -15.49
N ASP A 34 11.32 -7.47 -14.55
CA ASP A 34 10.90 -8.88 -14.71
C ASP A 34 9.93 -9.04 -15.90
N TYR A 35 9.00 -8.11 -16.06
CA TYR A 35 8.08 -8.11 -17.21
C TYR A 35 8.84 -7.92 -18.52
N LEU A 36 9.71 -6.91 -18.60
CA LEU A 36 10.49 -6.64 -19.80
C LEU A 36 11.35 -7.85 -20.18
N HIS A 37 12.01 -8.46 -19.20
CA HIS A 37 12.81 -9.67 -19.40
C HIS A 37 11.95 -10.85 -19.87
N ALA A 38 10.76 -11.06 -19.29
CA ALA A 38 9.84 -12.12 -19.71
C ALA A 38 9.35 -11.92 -21.16
N TYR A 39 9.02 -10.69 -21.56
CA TYR A 39 8.62 -10.38 -22.93
C TYR A 39 9.76 -10.59 -23.93
N GLN A 40 10.97 -10.18 -23.59
CA GLN A 40 12.14 -10.38 -24.44
C GLN A 40 12.47 -11.86 -24.64
N THR A 41 12.31 -12.68 -23.59
CA THR A 41 12.71 -14.09 -23.61
C THR A 41 11.61 -15.02 -24.14
N THR A 42 10.35 -14.75 -23.82
CA THR A 42 9.22 -15.67 -24.12
C THR A 42 8.17 -15.08 -25.06
N GLY A 43 8.23 -13.77 -25.36
CA GLY A 43 7.21 -13.05 -26.11
C GLY A 43 5.89 -12.86 -25.33
N ARG A 44 5.87 -13.15 -24.03
CA ARG A 44 4.70 -13.08 -23.16
C ARG A 44 5.10 -12.51 -21.79
N GLY A 45 4.13 -11.97 -21.05
CA GLY A 45 4.36 -11.54 -19.67
C GLY A 45 4.70 -12.70 -18.74
N PRO A 46 5.28 -12.42 -17.55
CA PRO A 46 5.63 -13.46 -16.58
C PRO A 46 4.37 -14.20 -16.13
N GLN A 47 4.45 -15.52 -16.06
CA GLN A 47 3.33 -16.35 -15.60
C GLN A 47 3.02 -16.02 -14.13
N PRO A 48 1.72 -15.99 -13.73
CA PRO A 48 1.35 -15.86 -12.33
C PRO A 48 2.04 -16.92 -11.48
N CYS A 49 2.47 -16.54 -10.28
CA CYS A 49 3.06 -17.49 -9.35
C CYS A 49 2.04 -18.60 -9.02
N PRO A 50 2.37 -19.90 -9.21
CA PRO A 50 1.47 -20.99 -8.88
C PRO A 50 1.04 -20.92 -7.40
N GLN A 51 -0.27 -21.00 -7.14
CA GLN A 51 -0.80 -20.95 -5.78
C GLN A 51 -0.57 -22.25 -4.98
N GLN A 52 -0.31 -23.36 -5.67
CA GLN A 52 0.03 -24.64 -5.05
C GLN A 52 1.45 -25.08 -5.41
N PRO A 53 2.19 -25.72 -4.49
CA PRO A 53 1.80 -26.03 -3.10
C PRO A 53 1.82 -24.77 -2.21
N THR A 54 1.03 -24.79 -1.12
CA THR A 54 0.98 -23.70 -0.13
C THR A 54 2.12 -23.78 0.88
N ASP A 55 2.62 -24.99 1.14
CA ASP A 55 3.69 -25.23 2.12
C ASP A 55 5.03 -24.60 1.68
N PRO A 56 5.66 -23.73 2.49
CA PRO A 56 6.90 -23.06 2.13
C PRO A 56 8.06 -24.01 1.81
N HIS A 57 8.14 -25.17 2.47
CA HIS A 57 9.21 -26.13 2.24
C HIS A 57 9.03 -26.86 0.91
N GLU A 58 7.82 -27.30 0.58
CA GLU A 58 7.50 -27.88 -0.74
C GLU A 58 7.74 -26.89 -1.88
N ARG A 59 7.39 -25.62 -1.69
CA ARG A 59 7.63 -24.56 -2.70
C ARG A 59 9.12 -24.38 -2.95
N LYS A 60 9.92 -24.27 -1.90
CA LYS A 60 11.38 -24.16 -1.99
C LYS A 60 11.98 -25.38 -2.71
N ALA A 61 11.49 -26.58 -2.41
CA ALA A 61 11.94 -27.80 -3.09
C ALA A 61 11.64 -27.81 -4.60
N ARG A 62 10.59 -27.10 -5.05
CA ARG A 62 10.24 -26.93 -6.46
C ARG A 62 10.85 -25.68 -7.11
N GLY A 63 11.67 -24.91 -6.39
CA GLY A 63 12.21 -23.63 -6.87
C GLY A 63 11.12 -22.56 -7.08
N LEU A 64 9.96 -22.70 -6.44
CA LEU A 64 8.90 -21.69 -6.48
C LEU A 64 9.16 -20.60 -5.43
N PRO A 65 8.89 -19.32 -5.74
CA PRO A 65 9.02 -18.25 -4.77
C PRO A 65 7.98 -18.42 -3.64
N PRO A 66 8.22 -17.88 -2.43
CA PRO A 66 7.24 -17.90 -1.35
C PRO A 66 5.92 -17.24 -1.78
N LEU A 67 4.80 -17.71 -1.23
CA LEU A 67 3.53 -17.03 -1.43
C LEU A 67 3.57 -15.67 -0.74
N PHE A 68 2.84 -14.71 -1.30
CA PHE A 68 2.68 -13.40 -0.67
C PHE A 68 1.90 -13.57 0.63
N GLU A 69 2.55 -13.26 1.75
CA GLU A 69 1.93 -13.19 3.06
C GLU A 69 1.92 -11.71 3.49
N PRO A 70 0.74 -11.10 3.70
CA PRO A 70 0.67 -9.74 4.23
C PRO A 70 1.43 -9.66 5.56
N HIS A 71 2.31 -8.69 5.71
CA HIS A 71 2.95 -8.45 6.99
C HIS A 71 1.92 -7.84 7.95
N ILE A 72 1.64 -8.54 9.05
CA ILE A 72 0.69 -8.12 10.08
C ILE A 72 1.48 -7.85 11.35
N GLU A 73 1.69 -6.58 11.67
CA GLU A 73 2.20 -6.20 12.99
C GLU A 73 1.04 -6.21 13.98
N ILE A 74 1.14 -7.10 14.98
CA ILE A 74 0.23 -7.06 16.13
C ILE A 74 0.78 -6.00 17.06
N ILE A 75 0.17 -4.81 17.05
CA ILE A 75 0.45 -3.78 18.04
C ILE A 75 0.04 -4.37 19.40
N ALA A 76 1.01 -4.86 20.15
CA ALA A 76 0.78 -5.30 21.52
C ALA A 76 0.32 -4.06 22.30
N THR A 77 -0.98 -3.98 22.58
CA THR A 77 -1.47 -3.12 23.66
C THR A 77 -0.87 -3.67 24.94
N ASN A 78 0.32 -3.18 25.30
CA ASN A 78 0.91 -3.38 26.60
C ASN A 78 -0.12 -2.86 27.60
N GLY A 79 -0.84 -3.79 28.25
CA GLY A 79 -1.66 -3.52 29.41
C GLY A 79 -0.75 -3.16 30.58
N SER A 80 -0.09 -2.00 30.50
CA SER A 80 0.62 -1.45 31.62
C SER A 80 -0.43 -0.81 32.53
N ASN A 81 -0.80 -1.54 33.59
CA ASN A 81 -1.27 -0.93 34.83
C ASN A 81 -0.11 -0.08 35.39
N GLN A 82 0.15 1.07 34.77
CA GLN A 82 1.00 2.10 35.36
C GLN A 82 0.16 2.83 36.41
N PRO A 83 0.67 3.05 37.63
CA PRO A 83 -0.01 3.88 38.60
C PRO A 83 -0.25 5.26 37.99
N VAL A 84 -1.47 5.76 38.17
CA VAL A 84 -1.89 7.11 37.78
C VAL A 84 -1.04 8.11 38.54
N VAL A 85 0.10 8.49 37.97
CA VAL A 85 0.80 9.72 38.35
C VAL A 85 -0.04 10.86 37.78
N PRO A 86 -0.41 11.90 38.55
CA PRO A 86 -1.13 13.04 38.01
C PRO A 86 -0.29 13.66 36.89
N ILE A 87 -0.74 13.43 35.66
CA ILE A 87 -0.17 14.00 34.46
C ILE A 87 -0.42 15.51 34.57
N VAL A 88 0.62 16.25 34.94
CA VAL A 88 0.72 17.64 34.48
C VAL A 88 0.64 17.54 32.96
N PRO A 89 -0.39 18.14 32.32
CA PRO A 89 -0.59 17.99 30.89
C PRO A 89 0.73 18.36 30.21
N PRO A 90 1.35 17.46 29.43
CA PRO A 90 2.42 17.89 28.56
C PRO A 90 1.81 18.99 27.70
N VAL A 91 2.45 20.15 27.72
CA VAL A 91 2.20 21.21 26.76
C VAL A 91 2.54 20.58 25.41
N LEU A 92 1.58 19.89 24.80
CA LEU A 92 1.65 19.50 23.41
C LEU A 92 1.94 20.80 22.67
N PRO A 93 2.91 20.84 21.74
CA PRO A 93 2.98 21.96 20.82
C PRO A 93 1.59 22.07 20.21
N LEU A 94 0.93 23.20 20.52
CA LEU A 94 -0.41 23.51 20.08
C LEU A 94 -0.43 23.22 18.58
N PHE A 95 -1.09 22.12 18.17
CA PHE A 95 -1.30 21.84 16.76
C PHE A 95 -2.11 23.02 16.26
N ARG A 96 -1.39 23.93 15.59
CA ARG A 96 -1.91 25.16 15.05
C ARG A 96 -3.14 24.76 14.24
N SER A 97 -4.28 25.36 14.57
CA SER A 97 -5.51 25.23 13.79
C SER A 97 -5.13 25.17 12.30
N PRO A 98 -5.57 24.14 11.56
CA PRO A 98 -5.16 23.98 10.17
C PRO A 98 -5.59 25.26 9.46
N SER A 99 -4.60 26.06 9.07
CA SER A 99 -4.84 27.15 8.13
C SER A 99 -5.52 26.55 6.91
N PRO A 100 -6.49 27.24 6.27
CA PRO A 100 -7.21 26.70 5.13
C PRO A 100 -6.20 26.10 4.16
N VAL A 101 -6.23 24.77 4.04
CA VAL A 101 -5.28 24.03 3.22
C VAL A 101 -5.59 24.45 1.80
N THR A 102 -4.76 25.36 1.30
CA THR A 102 -4.89 25.85 -0.06
C THR A 102 -4.43 24.71 -0.96
N VAL A 103 -5.24 24.38 -1.94
CA VAL A 103 -4.89 23.37 -2.93
C VAL A 103 -3.57 23.79 -3.57
N VAL A 104 -2.55 22.95 -3.44
CA VAL A 104 -1.22 23.22 -3.96
C VAL A 104 -1.22 22.94 -5.46
N ALA A 105 -0.97 23.96 -6.28
CA ALA A 105 -0.82 23.82 -7.72
C ALA A 105 0.65 23.62 -8.14
N ASP A 106 1.59 24.14 -7.35
CA ASP A 106 3.02 24.06 -7.65
C ASP A 106 3.66 22.83 -6.96
N PRO A 107 4.21 21.86 -7.72
CA PRO A 107 4.84 20.67 -7.15
C PRO A 107 6.02 20.97 -6.21
N GLU A 108 6.69 22.12 -6.37
CA GLU A 108 7.81 22.48 -5.49
C GLU A 108 7.35 22.93 -4.09
N SER A 109 6.09 23.35 -3.97
CA SER A 109 5.50 23.73 -2.68
C SER A 109 4.94 22.56 -1.86
N LEU A 110 4.99 21.33 -2.39
CA LEU A 110 4.62 20.13 -1.64
C LEU A 110 5.58 19.89 -0.46
N PRO A 111 5.07 19.39 0.68
CA PRO A 111 5.92 19.03 1.80
C PRO A 111 6.96 17.98 1.38
N GLU A 112 8.13 18.04 2.01
CA GLU A 112 9.23 17.13 1.71
C GLU A 112 8.86 15.65 1.96
N THR A 113 8.06 15.40 2.99
CA THR A 113 7.49 14.08 3.30
C THR A 113 6.00 14.11 3.10
N GLN A 114 5.52 13.26 2.19
CA GLN A 114 4.09 13.08 1.93
C GLN A 114 3.54 12.05 2.92
N ILE A 115 2.71 12.50 3.86
CA ILE A 115 2.12 11.63 4.87
C ILE A 115 0.72 11.24 4.45
N PHE A 116 0.46 9.93 4.43
CA PHE A 116 -0.87 9.40 4.22
C PHE A 116 -1.71 9.54 5.50
N GLN A 117 -2.91 10.10 5.39
CA GLN A 117 -3.94 10.19 6.41
C GLN A 117 -5.28 9.78 5.78
N PRO A 118 -6.05 8.87 6.42
CA PRO A 118 -7.40 8.55 5.98
C PRO A 118 -8.25 9.82 5.93
N THR A 119 -8.91 10.07 4.80
CA THR A 119 -9.73 11.27 4.61
C THR A 119 -11.20 10.90 4.69
N THR A 120 -11.92 11.49 5.64
CA THR A 120 -13.37 11.32 5.72
C THR A 120 -14.06 12.29 4.76
N GLY A 121 -14.89 11.77 3.86
CA GLY A 121 -15.69 12.57 2.94
C GLY A 121 -16.71 13.43 3.69
N LYS A 122 -17.22 14.47 3.01
CA LYS A 122 -18.36 15.23 3.54
C LYS A 122 -19.56 14.27 3.64
N PRO A 123 -20.23 14.18 4.80
CA PRO A 123 -21.39 13.31 4.92
C PRO A 123 -22.52 13.86 4.03
N GLU A 124 -22.95 13.07 3.06
CA GLU A 124 -24.16 13.35 2.30
C GLU A 124 -25.40 13.15 3.20
N PRO A 125 -26.45 13.96 3.08
CA PRO A 125 -27.66 13.81 3.89
C PRO A 125 -28.27 12.40 3.72
N GLY A 126 -28.23 11.60 4.78
CA GLY A 126 -28.76 10.22 4.78
C GLY A 126 -27.74 9.12 4.51
N SER A 127 -26.45 9.43 4.38
CA SER A 127 -25.37 8.44 4.26
C SER A 127 -24.42 8.47 5.46
N SER A 128 -23.80 7.33 5.76
CA SER A 128 -22.68 7.28 6.71
C SER A 128 -21.45 7.97 6.12
N PRO A 129 -20.60 8.60 6.95
CA PRO A 129 -19.37 9.22 6.46
C PRO A 129 -18.47 8.19 5.79
N GLU A 130 -18.20 8.38 4.50
CA GLU A 130 -17.27 7.55 3.74
C GLU A 130 -15.82 7.88 4.15
N THR A 131 -15.00 6.86 4.34
CA THR A 131 -13.57 7.03 4.65
C THR A 131 -12.75 6.56 3.46
N PHE A 132 -11.95 7.46 2.90
CA PHE A 132 -11.10 7.20 1.75
C PHE A 132 -9.68 6.87 2.22
N GLN A 133 -9.17 5.71 1.81
CA GLN A 133 -7.83 5.25 2.11
C GLN A 133 -6.85 5.58 0.97
N SER A 134 -6.80 6.86 0.59
CA SER A 134 -6.01 7.32 -0.55
C SER A 134 -5.40 8.70 -0.31
N ILE A 135 -4.10 8.85 -0.58
CA ILE A 135 -3.38 10.12 -0.38
C ILE A 135 -3.90 11.22 -1.30
N VAL A 136 -4.32 10.88 -2.52
CA VAL A 136 -4.85 11.84 -3.49
C VAL A 136 -6.26 12.35 -3.13
N TYR A 137 -6.93 11.73 -2.15
CA TYR A 137 -8.17 12.29 -1.59
C TYR A 137 -7.91 13.39 -0.55
N GLN A 138 -6.69 13.53 -0.05
CA GLN A 138 -6.36 14.65 0.82
C GLN A 138 -6.31 15.93 -0.02
N THR A 139 -6.89 17.01 0.50
CA THR A 139 -6.97 18.32 -0.19
C THR A 139 -5.60 18.85 -0.64
N LEU A 140 -4.53 18.49 0.08
CA LEU A 140 -3.18 18.92 -0.26
C LEU A 140 -2.63 18.25 -1.54
N TYR A 141 -3.08 17.04 -1.85
CA TYR A 141 -2.54 16.21 -2.93
C TYR A 141 -3.55 15.94 -4.05
N SER A 142 -4.76 16.52 -3.99
CA SER A 142 -5.85 16.22 -4.91
C SER A 142 -5.62 16.61 -6.38
N ASN A 143 -4.60 17.42 -6.66
CA ASN A 143 -4.21 17.80 -8.01
C ASN A 143 -3.12 16.91 -8.62
N PHE A 144 -2.66 15.90 -7.89
CA PHE A 144 -1.57 15.03 -8.32
C PHE A 144 -2.05 13.58 -8.39
N SER A 145 -1.51 12.81 -9.33
CA SER A 145 -1.63 11.35 -9.32
C SER A 145 -0.66 10.72 -8.32
N PHE A 146 -0.88 9.45 -7.96
CA PHE A 146 0.06 8.70 -7.11
C PHE A 146 1.46 8.64 -7.72
N GLU A 147 1.54 8.47 -9.04
CA GLU A 147 2.77 8.37 -9.82
C GLU A 147 3.48 9.71 -9.87
N GLU A 148 2.75 10.83 -10.00
CA GLU A 148 3.34 12.17 -9.95
C GLU A 148 3.95 12.42 -8.57
N LEU A 149 3.20 12.14 -7.50
CA LEU A 149 3.68 12.26 -6.12
C LEU A 149 4.92 11.39 -5.88
N ARG A 150 4.93 10.15 -6.36
CA ARG A 150 6.06 9.21 -6.29
C ARG A 150 7.27 9.72 -7.08
N CYS A 151 7.08 10.15 -8.33
CA CYS A 151 8.14 10.70 -9.17
C CYS A 151 8.78 11.93 -8.53
N LEU A 152 7.96 12.83 -7.94
CA LEU A 152 8.44 14.02 -7.24
C LEU A 152 9.27 13.65 -6.01
N ALA A 153 8.85 12.65 -5.23
CA ALA A 153 9.61 12.14 -4.09
C ALA A 153 10.94 11.51 -4.53
N TYR A 154 10.93 10.69 -5.59
CA TYR A 154 12.11 10.02 -6.12
C TYR A 154 13.14 11.00 -6.69
N ARG A 155 12.68 12.04 -7.37
CA ARG A 155 13.54 13.14 -7.85
C ARG A 155 14.24 13.87 -6.71
N LYS A 156 13.64 13.90 -5.52
CA LYS A 156 14.23 14.46 -4.28
C LYS A 156 15.05 13.42 -3.49
N GLY A 157 15.26 12.20 -4.03
CA GLY A 157 15.99 11.12 -3.36
C GLY A 157 15.23 10.49 -2.19
N LYS A 158 13.92 10.75 -2.06
CA LYS A 158 13.08 10.23 -0.97
C LYS A 158 12.38 8.95 -1.42
N LYS A 159 13.15 7.86 -1.53
CA LYS A 159 12.61 6.53 -1.85
C LYS A 159 12.11 5.78 -0.62
N GLU A 160 12.68 6.09 0.54
CA GLU A 160 12.40 5.42 1.80
C GLU A 160 11.63 6.33 2.77
N ALA A 161 10.92 5.72 3.71
CA ALA A 161 10.28 6.45 4.79
C ALA A 161 11.35 7.15 5.66
N PRO A 162 11.14 8.41 6.09
CA PRO A 162 12.07 9.06 7.00
C PRO A 162 12.26 8.25 8.28
N GLU A 163 13.51 8.00 8.68
CA GLU A 163 13.86 7.21 9.89
C GLU A 163 13.14 7.70 11.17
N ALA A 164 12.82 9.00 11.22
CA ALA A 164 12.12 9.62 12.36
C ALA A 164 10.67 9.14 12.54
N ILE A 165 9.98 8.72 11.47
CA ILE A 165 8.61 8.19 11.56
C ILE A 165 8.65 6.74 12.09
N THR A 166 9.62 5.96 11.64
CA THR A 166 9.87 4.59 12.14
C THR A 166 10.23 4.59 13.63
N SER A 167 10.88 5.64 14.13
CA SER A 167 11.34 5.72 15.52
C SER A 167 10.23 5.98 16.56
N GLN A 168 9.05 6.50 16.19
CA GLN A 168 7.93 6.61 17.13
C GLN A 168 7.20 5.27 17.36
N ALA A 169 7.40 4.28 16.48
CA ALA A 169 6.86 2.93 16.64
C ALA A 169 7.78 1.97 17.43
N LEU A 170 9.06 2.31 17.66
CA LEU A 170 10.10 1.33 18.00
C LEU A 170 10.77 1.43 19.38
N VAL A 171 10.39 2.35 20.28
CA VAL A 171 11.01 2.40 21.62
C VAL A 171 10.16 1.70 22.67
N VAL A 172 10.23 0.36 22.68
CA VAL A 172 10.04 -0.43 23.91
C VAL A 172 11.32 -1.20 24.17
N ALA A 173 12.07 -0.76 25.18
CA ALA A 173 13.28 -1.43 25.63
C ALA A 173 12.99 -2.88 26.10
N PRO A 174 13.89 -3.86 25.85
CA PRO A 174 13.65 -5.24 26.23
C PRO A 174 14.03 -5.48 27.69
N PRO A 175 13.18 -6.10 28.55
CA PRO A 175 13.67 -6.76 29.74
C PRO A 175 14.14 -8.18 29.39
N ALA A 176 15.25 -8.57 30.01
CA ALA A 176 15.94 -9.83 29.79
C ALA A 176 15.10 -11.08 30.13
N LEU A 177 15.13 -12.04 29.18
CA LEU A 177 15.07 -13.51 29.25
C LEU A 177 14.21 -14.20 30.33
N LEU A 178 13.34 -15.13 29.87
CA LEU A 178 13.42 -16.57 30.19
C LEU A 178 12.54 -17.40 29.22
N ILE A 179 12.91 -18.67 29.07
CA ILE A 179 12.66 -19.62 27.96
C ILE A 179 11.28 -20.30 28.04
N SER A 180 10.62 -20.58 26.89
CA SER A 180 10.08 -21.90 26.44
C SER A 180 9.11 -21.81 25.22
N PRO A 181 9.14 -22.75 24.24
CA PRO A 181 8.17 -22.91 23.13
C PRO A 181 6.99 -23.84 23.55
N PRO A 182 5.79 -23.85 22.89
CA PRO A 182 5.64 -24.37 21.52
C PRO A 182 4.51 -23.78 20.63
N SER A 183 4.55 -24.26 19.38
CA SER A 183 3.71 -24.12 18.19
C SER A 183 2.18 -24.07 18.36
N LEU A 184 1.51 -23.33 17.46
CA LEU A 184 0.51 -23.86 16.52
C LEU A 184 -0.01 -22.75 15.58
N SER A 185 0.12 -23.04 14.30
CA SER A 185 -0.36 -22.29 13.15
C SER A 185 -1.89 -22.16 13.19
N THR A 186 -2.42 -20.97 12.93
CA THR A 186 -3.80 -20.80 12.50
C THR A 186 -3.83 -19.74 11.42
N SER A 187 -3.86 -20.20 10.18
CA SER A 187 -4.15 -19.41 9.00
C SER A 187 -5.59 -18.91 9.11
N GLN A 188 -5.79 -17.72 9.68
CA GLN A 188 -7.09 -17.06 9.63
C GLN A 188 -7.26 -16.46 8.25
N GLN A 189 -7.99 -17.21 7.42
CA GLN A 189 -8.63 -16.76 6.21
C GLN A 189 -9.40 -15.47 6.54
N LEU A 190 -8.97 -14.35 5.95
CA LEU A 190 -9.64 -13.06 6.06
C LEU A 190 -11.08 -13.22 5.55
N SER A 191 -12.02 -13.40 6.46
CA SER A 191 -13.43 -13.17 6.19
C SER A 191 -13.60 -11.66 6.09
N LEU A 192 -13.51 -11.15 4.86
CA LEU A 192 -13.91 -9.79 4.53
C LEU A 192 -15.27 -9.54 5.16
N THR A 193 -15.37 -8.41 5.87
CA THR A 193 -16.60 -7.92 6.45
C THR A 193 -17.68 -7.85 5.38
N SER A 194 -18.89 -8.34 5.67
CA SER A 194 -20.08 -8.27 4.81
C SER A 194 -20.62 -6.85 4.61
N GLY A 195 -19.75 -5.89 4.30
CA GLY A 195 -20.13 -4.64 3.65
C GLY A 195 -20.05 -4.86 2.15
N ASN A 196 -21.01 -4.33 1.39
CA ASN A 196 -20.89 -4.25 -0.05
C ASN A 196 -19.75 -3.27 -0.38
N GLU A 197 -18.52 -3.75 -0.42
CA GLU A 197 -17.37 -2.96 -0.84
C GLU A 197 -17.54 -2.59 -2.31
N SER A 198 -17.73 -1.30 -2.58
CA SER A 198 -17.82 -0.76 -3.92
C SER A 198 -16.44 -0.29 -4.36
N PHE A 199 -15.80 -1.04 -5.26
CA PHE A 199 -14.52 -0.64 -5.85
C PHE A 199 -14.77 0.37 -6.97
N GLN A 200 -14.27 1.61 -6.79
CA GLN A 200 -14.48 2.71 -7.74
C GLN A 200 -13.38 2.84 -8.81
N ALA A 201 -12.52 1.84 -8.97
CA ALA A 201 -11.48 1.87 -10.00
C ALA A 201 -11.94 1.16 -11.29
N ILE A 202 -11.71 1.77 -12.45
CA ILE A 202 -12.06 1.19 -13.75
C ILE A 202 -11.38 -0.16 -13.99
N SER A 203 -10.14 -0.34 -13.50
CA SER A 203 -9.41 -1.61 -13.57
C SER A 203 -10.04 -2.73 -12.74
N CYS A 204 -10.96 -2.42 -11.83
CA CYS A 204 -11.75 -3.42 -11.10
C CYS A 204 -12.95 -3.93 -11.90
N LEU A 205 -13.33 -3.27 -13.00
CA LEU A 205 -14.40 -3.75 -13.88
C LEU A 205 -13.88 -4.89 -14.78
N PRO A 206 -14.63 -6.01 -14.93
CA PRO A 206 -14.17 -7.16 -15.71
C PRO A 206 -13.69 -6.86 -17.14
N PRO A 207 -14.31 -5.94 -17.91
CA PRO A 207 -13.84 -5.60 -19.25
C PRO A 207 -12.46 -4.93 -19.30
N TYR A 208 -11.98 -4.40 -18.18
CA TYR A 208 -10.74 -3.62 -18.09
C TYR A 208 -9.66 -4.30 -17.23
N ALA A 209 -9.96 -5.45 -16.63
CA ALA A 209 -9.12 -6.11 -15.62
C ALA A 209 -7.75 -6.61 -16.12
N LYS A 210 -7.46 -6.57 -17.43
CA LYS A 210 -6.17 -7.01 -17.99
C LYS A 210 -5.15 -5.87 -18.15
N HIS A 211 -5.53 -4.64 -17.84
CA HIS A 211 -4.65 -3.47 -17.99
C HIS A 211 -4.69 -2.60 -16.73
N SER A 212 -3.56 -1.96 -16.45
CA SER A 212 -3.41 -0.93 -15.44
C SER A 212 -4.14 0.37 -15.82
N PRO A 213 -4.51 1.23 -14.87
CA PRO A 213 -5.08 2.55 -15.16
C PRO A 213 -4.23 3.39 -16.13
N GLU A 214 -2.91 3.27 -16.06
CA GLU A 214 -1.96 3.97 -16.91
C GLU A 214 -2.02 3.46 -18.35
N GLU A 215 -2.08 2.14 -18.54
CA GLU A 215 -2.27 1.54 -19.86
C GLU A 215 -3.63 1.93 -20.46
N LEU A 216 -4.69 1.93 -19.65
CA LEU A 216 -6.02 2.38 -20.10
C LEU A 216 -6.00 3.85 -20.51
N ARG A 217 -5.29 4.71 -19.77
CA ARG A 217 -5.11 6.13 -20.10
C ARG A 217 -4.34 6.33 -21.40
N ILE A 218 -3.24 5.62 -21.61
CA ILE A 218 -2.46 5.70 -22.86
C ILE A 218 -3.31 5.21 -24.05
N ALA A 219 -4.03 4.11 -23.87
CA ALA A 219 -4.96 3.59 -24.89
C ALA A 219 -6.02 4.63 -25.26
N TYR A 220 -6.61 5.30 -24.27
CA TYR A 220 -7.58 6.38 -24.49
C TYR A 220 -6.99 7.54 -25.29
N ILE A 221 -5.81 8.03 -24.91
CA ILE A 221 -5.12 9.14 -25.61
C ILE A 221 -4.86 8.77 -27.08
N ARG A 222 -4.49 7.51 -27.35
CA ARG A 222 -4.15 7.05 -28.71
C ARG A 222 -5.37 6.72 -29.56
N ALA A 223 -6.42 6.14 -28.97
CA ALA A 223 -7.63 5.73 -29.67
C ALA A 223 -8.68 6.85 -29.77
N GLY A 224 -8.56 7.89 -28.93
CA GLY A 224 -9.57 8.95 -28.80
C GLY A 224 -10.88 8.49 -28.18
N ARG A 225 -10.92 7.28 -27.59
CA ARG A 225 -12.07 6.69 -26.91
C ARG A 225 -11.63 5.65 -25.88
N GLU A 226 -12.53 5.31 -24.97
CA GLU A 226 -12.34 4.18 -24.05
C GLU A 226 -12.31 2.87 -24.85
N LEU A 227 -11.32 2.02 -24.53
CA LEU A 227 -11.16 0.70 -25.09
C LEU A 227 -11.18 -0.33 -23.96
N THR A 228 -11.93 -1.42 -24.17
CA THR A 228 -11.86 -2.60 -23.31
C THR A 228 -10.50 -3.28 -23.45
N SER A 229 -10.14 -4.11 -22.46
CA SER A 229 -8.89 -4.88 -22.50
C SER A 229 -8.77 -5.75 -23.76
N GLU A 230 -9.87 -6.30 -24.27
CA GLU A 230 -9.85 -7.12 -25.49
C GLU A 230 -9.59 -6.28 -26.74
N GLU A 231 -10.18 -5.09 -26.83
CA GLU A 231 -9.92 -4.15 -27.91
C GLU A 231 -8.47 -3.65 -27.91
N ILE A 232 -7.92 -3.34 -26.72
CA ILE A 232 -6.52 -2.90 -26.59
C ILE A 232 -5.58 -4.00 -27.09
N ILE A 233 -5.82 -5.26 -26.70
CA ILE A 233 -5.03 -6.41 -27.16
C ILE A 233 -5.15 -6.59 -28.68
N ALA A 234 -6.37 -6.52 -29.23
CA ALA A 234 -6.62 -6.67 -30.66
C ALA A 234 -5.98 -5.53 -31.51
N GLN A 235 -5.95 -4.32 -30.97
CA GLN A 235 -5.42 -3.14 -31.64
C GLN A 235 -3.96 -2.83 -31.26
N ASN A 236 -3.29 -3.69 -30.51
CA ASN A 236 -1.96 -3.40 -29.97
C ASN A 236 -0.94 -3.04 -31.08
N ALA A 237 -1.02 -3.68 -32.25
CA ALA A 237 -0.18 -3.35 -33.40
C ALA A 237 -0.34 -1.90 -33.91
N ILE A 238 -1.53 -1.33 -33.76
CA ILE A 238 -1.85 0.04 -34.17
C ILE A 238 -1.53 1.01 -33.02
N LEU A 239 -1.95 0.66 -31.81
CA LEU A 239 -1.78 1.49 -30.63
C LEU A 239 -0.33 1.55 -30.16
N LYS A 240 0.52 0.56 -30.48
CA LYS A 240 1.93 0.47 -30.05
C LYS A 240 2.10 0.55 -28.52
N MET A 241 1.24 -0.16 -27.78
CA MET A 241 1.26 -0.12 -26.31
C MET A 241 2.50 -0.81 -25.73
N PHE A 242 3.10 -1.73 -26.50
CA PHE A 242 4.28 -2.51 -26.16
C PHE A 242 5.24 -2.59 -27.35
#